data_AF-A0A4D9EN37-F1
#
_entry.id   AF-A0A4D9EN37-F1
#
_cell.length_a   1.000
_cell.length_b   1.000
_cell.length_c   1.000
_cell.angle_alpha   90.00
_cell.angle_beta   90.00
_cell.angle_gamma   90.00
#
_symmetry.space_group_name_H-M   'P 1'
#
loop_
_entity.id
_entity.type
_entity.pdbx_description
1 polymer ?
#
loop_
_entity_poly.entity_id
_entity_poly.type
_entity_poly.pdbx_seq_one_letter_code
_entity_poly.pdbx_strand_id
1 'polypeptide(L)'
;MIGGLIVDIHGQMHPEQWVELGFTLSKASLNSGKFSASGSSICYLAIQVHSVSFETLLRGSRSLGKFIDEQDNNWYLCVPSPTNPKPKTGSYYNGGFIMKTFGSRYTGIVAAIHIELPQWVRDIKEYPKFCKALARAIINF
;
A
#
# COMPACT_ATOMS: atom_id res chain seq x y z
N MET A 1 13.25 -10.99 -17.55
CA MET A 1 13.32 -11.22 -16.08
C MET A 1 11.91 -11.14 -15.53
N ILE A 2 11.54 -12.03 -14.62
CA ILE A 2 10.24 -12.00 -13.92
C ILE A 2 10.46 -11.23 -12.61
N GLY A 3 9.67 -10.17 -12.37
CA GLY A 3 9.74 -9.39 -11.14
C GLY A 3 9.26 -10.18 -9.91
N GLY A 4 9.48 -9.62 -8.72
CA GLY A 4 9.02 -10.21 -7.45
C GLY A 4 8.20 -9.21 -6.63
N LEU A 5 7.39 -9.73 -5.70
CA LEU A 5 6.63 -8.94 -4.73
C LEU A 5 7.05 -9.33 -3.31
N ILE A 6 7.35 -8.32 -2.49
CA ILE A 6 7.55 -8.46 -1.03
C ILE A 6 6.45 -7.65 -0.34
N VAL A 7 5.76 -8.29 0.60
CA VAL A 7 4.78 -7.64 1.46
C VAL A 7 5.26 -7.76 2.90
N ASP A 8 5.50 -6.61 3.55
CA ASP A 8 5.93 -6.50 4.93
C ASP A 8 4.73 -6.05 5.78
N ILE A 9 4.28 -6.90 6.71
CA ILE A 9 3.00 -6.71 7.43
C ILE A 9 3.28 -6.44 8.90
N HIS A 10 2.80 -5.29 9.36
CA HIS A 10 2.97 -4.76 10.70
C HIS A 10 1.60 -4.42 11.33
N GLY A 11 1.61 -4.05 12.61
CA GLY A 11 0.42 -3.56 13.31
C GLY A 11 0.67 -2.18 13.92
N GLN A 12 -0.36 -1.32 13.83
CA GLN A 12 -0.37 0.02 14.42
C GLN A 12 -1.54 0.22 15.40
N MET A 13 -1.52 1.35 16.13
CA MET A 13 -2.60 1.80 17.05
C MET A 13 -2.99 3.28 16.86
N HIS A 14 -2.77 3.83 15.67
CA HIS A 14 -3.19 5.16 15.27
C HIS A 14 -4.72 5.36 15.35
N PRO A 15 -5.17 6.56 15.75
CA PRO A 15 -6.60 6.84 15.96
C PRO A 15 -7.43 6.78 14.67
N GLU A 16 -6.81 6.91 13.50
CA GLU A 16 -7.51 6.92 12.21
C GLU A 16 -8.02 5.53 11.79
N GLN A 17 -7.49 4.46 12.38
CA GLN A 17 -7.93 3.07 12.15
C GLN A 17 -7.86 2.62 10.67
N TRP A 18 -6.98 3.25 9.88
CA TRP A 18 -6.73 2.88 8.48
C TRP A 18 -5.77 1.70 8.36
N VAL A 19 -5.91 0.93 7.29
CA VAL A 19 -4.83 0.10 6.77
C VAL A 19 -3.86 1.00 6.01
N GLU A 20 -2.63 1.15 6.49
CA GLU A 20 -1.66 2.07 5.88
C GLU A 20 -0.74 1.31 4.94
N LEU A 21 -0.65 1.77 3.69
CA LEU A 21 0.13 1.16 2.62
C LEU A 21 1.37 2.02 2.33
N GLY A 22 2.52 1.60 2.83
CA GLY A 22 3.79 2.31 2.71
C GLY A 22 4.57 1.92 1.46
N PHE A 23 4.94 2.93 0.66
CA PHE A 23 5.67 2.78 -0.61
C PHE A 23 6.95 3.62 -0.70
N THR A 24 7.58 3.90 0.44
CA THR A 24 8.68 4.88 0.69
C THR A 24 8.33 6.35 0.43
N LEU A 25 7.11 6.66 -0.01
CA LEU A 25 6.63 8.02 -0.23
C LEU A 25 6.16 8.66 1.08
N SER A 26 6.70 9.82 1.43
CA SER A 26 6.38 10.49 2.70
C SER A 26 4.93 11.00 2.74
N LYS A 27 4.39 11.18 3.97
CA LYS A 27 3.10 11.88 4.18
C LYS A 27 3.06 13.24 3.48
N ALA A 28 4.14 14.01 3.56
CA ALA A 28 4.23 15.33 2.92
C ALA A 28 4.14 15.24 1.39
N SER A 29 4.82 14.26 0.78
CA SER A 29 4.76 13.99 -0.66
C SER A 29 3.34 13.60 -1.10
N LEU A 30 2.71 12.65 -0.40
CA LEU A 30 1.32 12.24 -0.68
C LEU A 30 0.33 13.40 -0.52
N ASN A 31 0.50 14.21 0.51
CA ASN A 31 -0.37 15.34 0.80
C ASN A 31 -0.31 16.44 -0.24
N SER A 32 0.90 16.75 -0.69
CA SER A 32 1.18 17.79 -1.70
C SER A 32 0.96 17.30 -3.13
N GLY A 33 0.82 16.00 -3.37
CA GLY A 33 0.78 15.42 -4.72
C GLY A 33 2.14 15.41 -5.43
N LYS A 34 3.22 15.76 -4.73
CA LYS A 34 4.58 15.81 -5.29
C LYS A 34 5.28 14.47 -5.04
N PHE A 35 5.00 13.50 -5.90
CA PHE A 35 5.62 12.17 -5.88
C PHE A 35 5.77 11.62 -7.31
N SER A 36 6.62 10.61 -7.47
CA SER A 36 6.87 9.91 -8.73
C SER A 36 7.23 8.45 -8.46
N ALA A 37 7.14 7.60 -9.50
CA ALA A 37 7.53 6.20 -9.42
C ALA A 37 8.99 6.04 -8.94
N SER A 38 9.90 6.91 -9.40
CA SER A 38 11.31 6.90 -9.01
C SER A 38 11.57 7.11 -7.51
N GLY A 39 10.61 7.67 -6.77
CA GLY A 39 10.69 7.83 -5.31
C GLY A 39 10.18 6.63 -4.52
N SER A 40 9.67 5.60 -5.19
CA SER A 40 8.86 4.54 -4.59
C SER A 40 9.52 3.16 -4.63
N SER A 41 9.27 2.34 -3.60
CA SER A 41 9.67 0.93 -3.53
C SER A 41 9.01 0.02 -4.58
N ILE A 42 8.02 0.53 -5.33
CA ILE A 42 7.36 -0.17 -6.44
C ILE A 42 7.67 0.46 -7.80
N CYS A 43 8.77 1.21 -7.92
CA CYS A 43 9.21 1.87 -9.16
C CYS A 43 9.24 0.91 -10.36
N TYR A 44 9.81 -0.28 -10.21
CA TYR A 44 9.90 -1.26 -11.31
C TYR A 44 8.52 -1.74 -11.77
N LEU A 45 7.59 -1.99 -10.84
CA LEU A 45 6.21 -2.34 -11.19
C LEU A 45 5.58 -1.23 -12.03
N ALA A 46 5.73 0.03 -11.63
CA ALA A 46 5.19 1.16 -12.38
C ALA A 46 5.76 1.29 -13.79
N ILE A 47 7.01 0.87 -14.01
CA ILE A 47 7.61 0.79 -15.35
C ILE A 47 7.00 -0.36 -16.15
N GLN A 48 6.83 -1.54 -15.55
CA GLN A 48 6.32 -2.73 -16.24
C GLN A 48 4.84 -2.59 -16.66
N VAL A 49 4.01 -1.93 -15.86
CA VAL A 49 2.59 -1.74 -16.19
C VAL A 49 2.38 -0.50 -17.06
N HIS A 50 3.07 -0.43 -18.22
CA HIS A 50 3.17 0.73 -19.12
C HIS A 50 1.85 1.45 -19.46
N SER A 51 0.71 0.77 -19.39
CA SER A 51 -0.62 1.33 -19.67
C SER A 51 -1.30 1.98 -18.45
N VAL A 52 -0.62 2.05 -17.30
CA VAL A 52 -1.19 2.53 -16.04
C VAL A 52 -0.28 3.59 -15.45
N SER A 53 -0.86 4.76 -15.13
CA SER A 53 -0.10 5.82 -14.48
C SER A 53 0.36 5.37 -13.09
N PHE A 54 1.49 5.90 -12.62
CA PHE A 54 1.97 5.61 -11.27
C PHE A 54 0.94 6.00 -10.21
N GLU A 55 0.23 7.11 -10.39
CA GLU A 55 -0.82 7.52 -9.45
C GLU A 55 -1.99 6.52 -9.42
N THR A 56 -2.35 5.95 -10.57
CA THR A 56 -3.38 4.90 -10.65
C THR A 56 -2.97 3.64 -9.90
N LEU A 57 -1.69 3.25 -9.98
CA LEU A 57 -1.14 2.11 -9.21
C LEU A 57 -1.02 2.43 -7.70
N LEU A 58 -0.68 3.67 -7.36
CA LEU A 58 -0.47 4.07 -5.97
C LEU A 58 -1.78 4.20 -5.21
N ARG A 59 -2.79 4.83 -5.82
CA ARG A 59 -4.01 5.24 -5.12
C ARG A 59 -5.26 5.32 -6.00
N GLY A 60 -5.22 4.83 -7.23
CA GLY A 60 -6.35 4.85 -8.17
C GLY A 60 -7.02 3.50 -8.32
N SER A 61 -7.73 3.31 -9.44
CA SER A 61 -8.56 2.12 -9.69
C SER A 61 -7.79 0.81 -9.81
N ARG A 62 -6.45 0.83 -9.87
CA ARG A 62 -5.58 -0.35 -9.90
C ARG A 62 -4.64 -0.42 -8.70
N SER A 63 -4.93 0.29 -7.61
CA SER A 63 -4.10 0.26 -6.41
C SER A 63 -4.45 -0.90 -5.50
N LEU A 64 -3.48 -1.36 -4.70
CA LEU A 64 -3.73 -2.34 -3.65
C LEU A 64 -4.82 -1.87 -2.68
N GLY A 65 -4.83 -0.58 -2.33
CA GLY A 65 -5.87 0.01 -1.48
C GLY A 65 -7.27 -0.09 -2.10
N LYS A 66 -7.41 0.04 -3.43
CA LYS A 66 -8.69 -0.20 -4.11
C LYS A 66 -9.14 -1.65 -3.96
N PHE A 67 -8.24 -2.60 -4.19
CA PHE A 67 -8.58 -4.02 -4.11
C PHE A 67 -8.88 -4.48 -2.68
N ILE A 68 -8.30 -3.86 -1.66
CA ILE A 68 -8.65 -4.07 -0.25
C ILE A 68 -10.00 -3.43 0.09
N ASP A 69 -10.22 -2.17 -0.29
CA ASP A 69 -11.47 -1.42 -0.04
C ASP A 69 -12.73 -2.13 -0.60
N GLU A 70 -12.57 -2.95 -1.65
CA GLU A 70 -13.67 -3.66 -2.33
C GLU A 70 -14.04 -5.04 -1.74
N GLN A 71 -13.34 -5.53 -0.71
CA GLN A 71 -13.59 -6.87 -0.18
C GLN A 71 -14.78 -6.93 0.79
N ASP A 72 -15.60 -7.98 0.63
CA ASP A 72 -16.54 -8.56 1.61
C ASP A 72 -17.41 -7.57 2.44
N ASN A 73 -18.02 -6.56 1.80
CA ASN A 73 -19.00 -5.61 2.40
C ASN A 73 -18.50 -4.82 3.63
N ASN A 74 -17.21 -4.94 3.97
CA ASN A 74 -16.53 -4.27 5.06
C ASN A 74 -15.45 -3.39 4.41
N TRP A 75 -15.75 -2.11 4.22
CA TRP A 75 -14.82 -1.16 3.61
C TRP A 75 -13.57 -0.99 4.51
N TYR A 76 -12.56 -1.85 4.30
CA TYR A 76 -11.26 -1.80 4.97
C TYR A 76 -10.51 -0.55 4.50
N LEU A 77 -10.82 0.60 5.10
CA LEU A 77 -10.30 1.89 4.69
C LEU A 77 -8.78 1.90 4.62
N CYS A 78 -8.24 1.97 3.40
CA CYS A 78 -6.81 2.03 3.16
C CYS A 78 -6.29 3.46 2.99
N VAL A 79 -5.02 3.71 3.28
CA VAL A 79 -4.32 4.92 2.86
C VAL A 79 -2.93 4.60 2.31
N PRO A 80 -2.57 5.04 1.09
CA PRO A 80 -3.43 5.71 0.12
C PRO A 80 -4.36 4.73 -0.65
N SER A 81 -5.57 5.18 -0.97
CA SER A 81 -6.56 4.48 -1.81
C SER A 81 -7.41 5.49 -2.61
N PRO A 82 -8.29 5.05 -3.54
CA PRO A 82 -9.16 5.98 -4.25
C PRO A 82 -10.10 6.77 -3.32
N THR A 83 -10.57 6.13 -2.27
CA THR A 83 -11.50 6.73 -1.29
C THR A 83 -10.74 7.56 -0.25
N ASN A 84 -9.48 7.22 0.03
CA ASN A 84 -8.61 7.93 0.96
C ASN A 84 -7.19 8.12 0.41
N PRO A 85 -6.99 9.08 -0.51
CA PRO A 85 -5.79 9.17 -1.35
C PRO A 85 -4.53 9.69 -0.65
N LYS A 86 -4.65 10.17 0.59
CA LYS A 86 -3.53 10.76 1.35
C LYS A 86 -3.86 10.85 2.84
N PRO A 87 -2.85 10.81 3.73
CA PRO A 87 -3.08 10.82 5.19
C PRO A 87 -3.60 12.16 5.75
N LYS A 88 -3.47 13.28 5.02
CA LYS A 88 -3.80 14.63 5.52
C LYS A 88 -3.07 14.91 6.84
N THR A 89 -3.79 15.26 7.90
CA THR A 89 -3.25 15.47 9.24
C THR A 89 -2.94 14.17 9.96
N GLY A 90 -3.51 13.04 9.51
CA GLY A 90 -3.40 11.77 10.18
C GLY A 90 -2.01 11.15 10.17
N SER A 91 -1.87 10.10 10.96
CA SER A 91 -0.64 9.31 11.05
C SER A 91 -0.48 8.41 9.82
N TYR A 92 0.76 8.08 9.49
CA TYR A 92 1.08 7.26 8.32
C TYR A 92 2.53 6.77 8.35
N TYR A 93 2.72 5.45 8.28
CA TYR A 93 4.01 4.83 8.07
C TYR A 93 4.26 4.59 6.58
N ASN A 94 5.33 5.19 6.06
CA ASN A 94 5.68 5.09 4.64
C ASN A 94 6.59 3.91 4.28
N GLY A 95 6.98 3.07 5.25
CA GLY A 95 7.87 1.93 5.03
C GLY A 95 9.28 2.08 5.60
N GLY A 96 9.79 0.98 6.14
CA GLY A 96 11.05 0.92 6.88
C GLY A 96 12.25 0.39 6.10
N PHE A 97 13.05 -0.43 6.77
CA PHE A 97 14.29 -1.00 6.24
C PHE A 97 14.05 -1.93 5.03
N ILE A 98 13.03 -2.80 5.10
CA ILE A 98 12.73 -3.77 4.04
C ILE A 98 12.42 -3.05 2.73
N MET A 99 11.59 -2.01 2.76
CA MET A 99 11.23 -1.22 1.57
C MET A 99 12.44 -0.53 0.94
N LYS A 100 13.34 0.02 1.76
CA LYS A 100 14.53 0.76 1.30
C LYS A 100 15.61 -0.17 0.74
N THR A 101 15.70 -1.39 1.26
CA THR A 101 16.76 -2.36 0.93
C THR A 101 16.37 -3.25 -0.25
N PHE A 102 15.13 -3.75 -0.26
CA PHE A 102 14.68 -4.75 -1.22
C PHE A 102 13.69 -4.21 -2.25
N GLY A 103 13.12 -3.01 -2.04
CA GLY A 103 12.24 -2.37 -3.00
C GLY A 103 13.00 -1.77 -4.18
N SER A 104 12.32 -1.72 -5.33
CA SER A 104 12.88 -1.28 -6.63
C SER A 104 13.16 0.22 -6.76
N ARG A 105 13.18 0.98 -5.66
CA ARG A 105 13.41 2.43 -5.69
C ARG A 105 14.78 2.77 -6.29
N TYR A 106 15.81 2.03 -5.90
CA TYR A 106 17.19 2.31 -6.29
C TYR A 106 17.69 1.33 -7.35
N THR A 107 17.43 0.03 -7.19
CA THR A 107 17.87 -1.04 -8.09
C THR A 107 16.90 -2.22 -8.05
N GLY A 108 17.09 -3.18 -8.97
CA GLY A 108 16.37 -4.46 -8.92
C GLY A 108 14.95 -4.42 -9.49
N ILE A 109 14.28 -5.56 -9.39
CA ILE A 109 12.99 -5.84 -10.05
C ILE A 109 11.88 -6.21 -9.05
N VAL A 110 12.10 -5.94 -7.77
CA VAL A 110 11.19 -6.30 -6.68
C VAL A 110 10.32 -5.10 -6.32
N ALA A 111 9.00 -5.30 -6.33
CA ALA A 111 8.05 -4.41 -5.72
C ALA A 111 7.98 -4.73 -4.22
N ALA A 112 8.25 -3.76 -3.36
CA ALA A 112 8.11 -3.94 -1.91
C ALA A 112 7.01 -3.02 -1.37
N ILE A 113 6.10 -3.57 -0.57
CA ILE A 113 4.97 -2.86 0.04
C ILE A 113 4.97 -3.11 1.54
N HIS A 114 4.88 -2.02 2.31
CA HIS A 114 4.68 -2.05 3.75
C HIS A 114 3.19 -1.94 4.06
N ILE A 115 2.66 -2.75 4.96
CA ILE A 115 1.25 -2.71 5.36
C ILE A 115 1.17 -2.59 6.89
N GLU A 116 0.62 -1.50 7.39
CA GLU A 116 0.30 -1.34 8.81
C GLU A 116 -1.17 -1.62 9.07
N LEU A 117 -1.43 -2.60 9.92
CA LEU A 117 -2.78 -3.05 10.25
C LEU A 117 -3.30 -2.39 11.53
N PRO A 118 -4.45 -1.70 11.49
CA PRO A 118 -5.07 -1.15 12.69
C PRO A 118 -5.50 -2.28 13.63
N GLN A 119 -5.71 -1.97 14.91
CA GLN A 119 -6.03 -3.00 15.91
C GLN A 119 -7.29 -3.80 15.57
N TRP A 120 -8.32 -3.15 15.04
CA TRP A 120 -9.62 -3.80 14.82
C TRP A 120 -9.58 -4.93 13.78
N VAL A 121 -8.77 -4.82 12.71
CA VAL A 121 -8.63 -5.91 11.72
C VAL A 121 -7.78 -7.08 12.25
N ARG A 122 -7.01 -6.83 13.30
CA ARG A 122 -6.19 -7.84 13.98
C ARG A 122 -6.94 -8.55 15.12
N ASP A 123 -8.15 -8.09 15.45
CA ASP A 123 -9.00 -8.74 16.44
C ASP A 123 -9.35 -10.17 16.02
N ILE A 124 -9.42 -11.10 16.97
CA ILE A 124 -9.64 -12.53 16.71
C ILE A 124 -10.93 -12.81 15.91
N LYS A 125 -11.95 -11.94 16.03
CA LYS A 125 -13.21 -12.09 15.31
C LYS A 125 -13.12 -11.62 13.85
N GLU A 126 -12.16 -10.75 13.53
CA GLU A 126 -12.06 -10.11 12.22
C GLU A 126 -10.85 -10.60 11.40
N TYR A 127 -9.72 -10.90 12.05
CA TYR A 127 -8.48 -11.36 11.42
C TYR A 127 -8.69 -12.46 10.35
N PRO A 128 -9.52 -13.50 10.57
CA PRO A 128 -9.70 -14.55 9.57
C PRO A 128 -10.37 -14.06 8.28
N LYS A 129 -11.26 -13.06 8.38
CA LYS A 129 -11.90 -12.43 7.21
C LYS A 129 -10.92 -11.50 6.53
N PHE A 130 -10.25 -10.65 7.31
CA PHE A 130 -9.27 -9.70 6.77
C PHE A 130 -8.11 -10.40 6.06
N CYS A 131 -7.59 -11.53 6.58
CA CYS A 131 -6.55 -12.30 5.89
C CYS A 131 -6.99 -12.81 4.52
N LYS A 132 -8.25 -13.26 4.39
CA LYS A 132 -8.80 -13.68 3.09
C LYS A 132 -8.96 -12.50 2.14
N ALA A 133 -9.48 -11.39 2.64
CA ALA A 133 -9.63 -10.14 1.90
C ALA A 133 -8.27 -9.63 1.39
N LEU A 134 -7.27 -9.53 2.27
CA LEU A 134 -5.92 -9.09 1.94
C LEU A 134 -5.25 -10.03 0.92
N ALA A 135 -5.37 -11.34 1.09
CA ALA A 135 -4.82 -12.30 0.13
C ALA A 135 -5.43 -12.14 -1.27
N ARG A 136 -6.76 -11.98 -1.38
CA ARG A 136 -7.44 -11.71 -2.66
C ARG A 136 -6.99 -10.38 -3.26
N ALA A 137 -6.86 -9.34 -2.44
CA ALA A 137 -6.41 -8.03 -2.89
C ALA A 137 -4.98 -8.08 -3.44
N ILE A 138 -4.08 -8.81 -2.79
CA ILE A 138 -2.69 -9.01 -3.25
C ILE A 138 -2.65 -9.79 -4.57
N ILE A 139 -3.51 -10.80 -4.76
CA ILE A 139 -3.58 -11.56 -6.02
C ILE A 139 -4.05 -10.69 -7.19
N ASN A 140 -4.96 -9.76 -6.93
CA ASN A 140 -5.51 -8.87 -7.96
C ASN A 140 -4.60 -7.68 -8.32
N PHE A 141 -3.66 -7.35 -7.44
CA PHE A 141 -2.74 -6.23 -7.61
C PHE A 141 -1.59 -6.57 -8.56
#